data_AF-A0A7Y5BB47-F1
#
_entry.id   AF-A0A7Y5BB47-F1
#
_cell.length_a   1.000
_cell.length_b   1.000
_cell.length_c   1.000
_cell.angle_alpha   90.00
_cell.angle_beta   90.00
_cell.angle_gamma   90.00
#
_symmetry.space_group_name_H-M   'P 1'
#
loop_
_entity.id
_entity.type
_entity.pdbx_description
1 polymer ?
#
loop_
_entity_poly.entity_id
_entity_poly.type
_entity_poly.pdbx_seq_one_letter_code
_entity_poly.pdbx_strand_id
1 'polypeptide(L)'
;MKKKLLILTVLIAIFEFSSIAQKRPTTNKNKMILGFSEELNLTSEQIEQIKKIQSENVEKNKILKEKQKQINEELMVNNVEMRHKIKDVLTTEQFEKLKNLIKDSLKNKRELRKKTAMELKEYNEKNIKPVISLKRKDFDKLLNETEKKIIGEYIAKHKALKESKFKDSNPEILKERRKALQKETSIALKPIIKKHKDELEKILNDLKPQYEKWQADIKEIKTKNGNTEYAKQNERKHEQNFNKKNAAIKFLLYDFEE
;
A
#
# COMPACT_ATOMS: atom_id res chain seq x y z
N MET A 1 -29.64 48.85 -29.27
CA MET A 1 -28.64 47.77 -29.40
C MET A 1 -28.15 47.42 -28.00
N LYS A 2 -28.90 46.67 -27.17
CA LYS A 2 -29.03 45.19 -27.15
C LYS A 2 -27.68 44.45 -27.19
N LYS A 3 -27.42 43.71 -26.10
CA LYS A 3 -26.37 42.70 -25.85
C LYS A 3 -25.04 43.16 -25.23
N LYS A 4 -25.10 43.54 -23.95
CA LYS A 4 -24.03 43.21 -22.97
C LYS A 4 -24.71 42.52 -21.79
N LEU A 5 -24.99 41.24 -21.99
CA LEU A 5 -25.61 40.37 -21.01
C LEU A 5 -24.63 39.22 -20.77
N LEU A 6 -24.33 39.00 -19.49
CA LEU A 6 -23.96 37.69 -18.91
C LEU A 6 -22.74 36.99 -19.51
N ILE A 7 -21.59 37.08 -18.82
CA ILE A 7 -20.69 35.98 -18.41
C ILE A 7 -19.61 36.64 -17.53
N LEU A 8 -20.02 37.02 -16.31
CA LEU A 8 -19.13 37.48 -15.24
C LEU A 8 -19.79 37.03 -13.94
N THR A 9 -19.79 35.72 -13.66
CA THR A 9 -20.06 35.06 -12.35
C THR A 9 -20.35 33.55 -12.55
N VAL A 10 -19.35 32.73 -12.93
CA VAL A 10 -19.45 31.24 -12.83
C VAL A 10 -18.12 30.59 -12.41
N LEU A 11 -17.28 31.27 -11.62
CA LEU A 11 -16.00 30.69 -11.16
C LEU A 11 -15.70 30.89 -9.67
N ILE A 12 -16.74 31.04 -8.84
CA ILE A 12 -16.64 30.96 -7.38
C ILE A 12 -17.89 30.23 -6.86
N ALA A 13 -17.95 28.92 -7.08
CA ALA A 13 -19.01 28.08 -6.49
C ALA A 13 -18.65 26.58 -6.49
N ILE A 14 -17.38 26.20 -6.22
CA ILE A 14 -17.06 24.81 -5.82
C ILE A 14 -15.86 24.84 -4.85
N PHE A 15 -16.04 25.40 -3.66
CA PHE A 15 -15.13 25.12 -2.54
C PHE A 15 -15.87 25.10 -1.20
N GLU A 16 -17.07 24.52 -1.18
CA GLU A 16 -17.76 24.13 0.05
C GLU A 16 -18.26 22.68 -0.05
N PHE A 17 -17.31 21.75 -0.25
CA PHE A 17 -17.54 20.36 0.14
C PHE A 17 -16.88 20.13 1.50
N SER A 18 -17.70 20.39 2.53
CA SER A 18 -17.88 19.51 3.68
C SER A 18 -16.62 18.72 4.09
N SER A 19 -15.93 19.24 5.10
CA SER A 19 -15.13 18.44 6.03
C SER A 19 -16.07 17.53 6.85
N ILE A 20 -16.74 16.58 6.18
CA ILE A 20 -17.21 15.38 6.86
C ILE A 20 -15.93 14.63 7.20
N ALA A 21 -15.55 14.69 8.47
CA ALA A 21 -14.65 13.72 9.07
C ALA A 21 -15.31 12.34 8.94
N GLN A 22 -15.18 11.72 7.76
CA GLN A 22 -15.64 10.37 7.50
C GLN A 22 -14.82 9.46 8.41
N LYS A 23 -15.46 9.02 9.50
CA LYS A 23 -14.99 7.92 10.35
C LYS A 23 -14.48 6.82 9.40
N ARG A 24 -13.18 6.53 9.51
CA ARG A 24 -12.55 5.41 8.80
C ARG A 24 -13.46 4.19 8.98
N PRO A 25 -13.92 3.51 7.91
CA PRO A 25 -14.49 2.19 8.10
C PRO A 25 -13.37 1.35 8.71
N THR A 26 -13.49 1.09 10.00
CA THR A 26 -12.61 0.15 10.68
C THR A 26 -12.86 -1.17 9.99
N THR A 27 -11.90 -1.63 9.18
CA THR A 27 -11.94 -2.97 8.61
C THR A 27 -12.16 -3.93 9.78
N ASN A 28 -13.34 -4.52 9.79
CA ASN A 28 -13.93 -5.08 10.99
C ASN A 28 -13.21 -6.38 11.33
N LYS A 29 -12.13 -6.27 12.11
CA LYS A 29 -11.37 -7.42 12.63
C LYS A 29 -12.25 -8.38 13.46
N ASN A 30 -13.46 -7.97 13.84
CA ASN A 30 -14.48 -8.80 14.49
C ASN A 30 -15.10 -9.87 13.57
N LYS A 31 -14.79 -9.91 12.27
CA LYS A 31 -15.32 -10.92 11.35
C LYS A 31 -14.70 -12.31 11.46
N MET A 32 -13.73 -12.55 12.34
CA MET A 32 -13.02 -13.84 12.33
C MET A 32 -13.87 -15.03 12.77
N ILE A 33 -14.83 -14.86 13.68
CA ILE A 33 -15.61 -16.00 14.22
C ILE A 33 -17.04 -15.97 13.69
N LEU A 34 -17.68 -14.80 13.70
CA LEU A 34 -19.01 -14.62 13.09
C LEU A 34 -19.00 -14.82 11.56
N GLY A 35 -17.84 -14.74 10.90
CA GLY A 35 -17.71 -15.10 9.50
C GLY A 35 -17.73 -16.60 9.23
N PHE A 36 -17.74 -17.43 10.28
CA PHE A 36 -17.87 -18.89 10.22
C PHE A 36 -19.10 -19.39 10.98
N SER A 37 -20.09 -18.53 11.26
CA SER A 37 -21.21 -18.87 12.15
C SER A 37 -22.05 -20.02 11.63
N GLU A 38 -22.23 -20.09 10.30
CA GLU A 38 -22.95 -21.17 9.62
C GLU A 38 -22.14 -22.46 9.67
N GLU A 39 -20.84 -22.39 9.35
CA GLU A 39 -19.94 -23.54 9.36
C GLU A 39 -19.74 -24.11 10.77
N LEU A 40 -19.83 -23.28 11.81
CA LEU A 40 -19.73 -23.69 13.21
C LEU A 40 -21.06 -24.11 13.83
N ASN A 41 -22.18 -23.99 13.09
CA ASN A 41 -23.53 -24.23 13.59
C ASN A 41 -23.78 -23.49 14.92
N LEU A 42 -23.41 -22.21 14.99
CA LEU A 42 -23.59 -21.43 16.22
C LEU A 42 -25.08 -21.20 16.50
N THR A 43 -25.47 -21.38 17.75
CA THR A 43 -26.83 -21.03 18.18
C THR A 43 -27.01 -19.51 18.18
N SER A 44 -28.25 -19.04 18.08
CA SER A 44 -28.58 -17.61 18.16
C SER A 44 -28.05 -16.98 19.46
N GLU A 45 -28.11 -17.71 20.57
CA GLU A 45 -27.57 -17.29 21.86
C GLU A 45 -26.03 -17.16 21.82
N GLN A 46 -25.31 -18.16 21.27
CA GLN A 46 -23.86 -18.08 21.09
C GLN A 46 -23.47 -16.89 20.20
N ILE A 47 -24.23 -16.63 19.13
CA ILE A 47 -24.01 -15.50 18.23
C ILE A 47 -24.13 -14.16 18.99
N GLU A 48 -25.15 -14.00 19.83
CA GLU A 48 -25.33 -12.79 20.64
C GLU A 48 -24.23 -12.61 21.68
N GLN A 49 -23.85 -13.68 22.39
CA GLN A 49 -22.75 -13.66 23.35
C GLN A 49 -21.42 -13.28 22.67
N ILE A 50 -21.12 -13.86 21.51
CA ILE A 50 -19.91 -13.53 20.73
C ILE A 50 -19.95 -12.08 20.24
N LYS A 51 -21.09 -11.58 19.74
CA LYS A 51 -21.25 -10.18 19.33
C LYS A 51 -20.95 -9.23 20.49
N LYS A 52 -21.48 -9.52 21.68
CA LYS A 52 -21.24 -8.72 22.89
C LYS A 52 -19.75 -8.69 23.25
N ILE A 53 -19.10 -9.86 23.33
CA ILE A 53 -17.66 -9.98 23.61
C ILE A 53 -16.83 -9.16 22.61
N GLN A 54 -17.19 -9.23 21.33
CA GLN A 54 -16.49 -8.50 20.27
C GLN A 54 -16.71 -6.98 20.34
N SER A 55 -17.91 -6.52 20.69
CA SER A 55 -18.17 -5.08 20.89
C SER A 55 -17.42 -4.52 22.08
N GLU A 56 -17.38 -5.23 23.21
CA GLU A 56 -16.61 -4.86 24.40
C GLU A 56 -15.12 -4.76 24.06
N ASN A 57 -14.60 -5.74 23.32
CA ASN A 57 -13.20 -5.75 22.91
C ASN A 57 -12.84 -4.57 21.98
N VAL A 58 -13.75 -4.18 21.08
CA VAL A 58 -13.55 -3.01 20.21
C VAL A 58 -13.47 -1.72 21.02
N GLU A 59 -14.37 -1.53 21.97
CA GLU A 59 -14.38 -0.31 22.80
C GLU A 59 -13.14 -0.23 23.68
N LYS A 60 -12.77 -1.34 24.35
CA LYS A 60 -11.49 -1.44 25.07
C LYS A 60 -10.30 -1.09 24.17
N ASN A 61 -10.23 -1.67 22.98
CA ASN A 61 -9.14 -1.39 22.03
C ASN A 61 -9.12 0.06 21.53
N LYS A 62 -10.26 0.75 21.50
CA LYS A 62 -10.33 2.18 21.15
C LYS A 62 -9.74 3.04 22.27
N ILE A 63 -10.16 2.78 23.51
CA ILE A 63 -9.64 3.45 24.71
C ILE A 63 -8.12 3.25 24.84
N LEU A 64 -7.63 2.01 24.64
CA LEU A 64 -6.21 1.70 24.70
C LEU A 64 -5.39 2.49 23.66
N LYS A 65 -5.91 2.66 22.44
CA LYS A 65 -5.23 3.44 21.39
C LYS A 65 -5.12 4.92 21.70
N GLU A 66 -6.03 5.47 22.48
CA GLU A 66 -6.00 6.87 22.92
C GLU A 66 -4.92 7.12 24.00
N LYS A 67 -4.51 6.08 24.74
CA LYS A 67 -3.52 6.17 25.83
C LYS A 67 -2.04 6.21 25.39
N GLN A 68 -1.77 6.11 24.09
CA GLN A 68 -0.51 6.38 23.36
C GLN A 68 0.82 5.71 23.79
N LYS A 69 1.04 5.27 25.04
CA LYS A 69 2.40 4.93 25.55
C LYS A 69 2.75 3.46 25.86
N GLN A 70 1.80 2.52 25.94
CA GLN A 70 2.08 1.08 26.12
C GLN A 70 1.11 0.18 25.33
N ILE A 71 0.73 0.65 24.15
CA ILE A 71 -0.40 0.10 23.37
C ILE A 71 -0.21 -1.38 23.00
N ASN A 72 0.99 -1.84 22.67
CA ASN A 72 1.15 -3.14 22.01
C ASN A 72 0.91 -4.33 22.95
N GLU A 73 1.40 -4.27 24.19
CA GLU A 73 1.25 -5.34 25.18
C GLU A 73 -0.18 -5.39 25.70
N GLU A 74 -0.76 -4.25 26.08
CA GLU A 74 -2.15 -4.18 26.56
C GLU A 74 -3.16 -4.61 25.48
N LEU A 75 -2.93 -4.25 24.21
CA LEU A 75 -3.74 -4.76 23.11
C LEU A 75 -3.58 -6.27 22.94
N MET A 76 -2.38 -6.83 23.13
CA MET A 76 -2.16 -8.26 23.02
C MET A 76 -2.89 -9.01 24.14
N VAL A 77 -2.77 -8.56 25.39
CA VAL A 77 -3.48 -9.13 26.55
C VAL A 77 -4.99 -9.09 26.34
N ASN A 78 -5.55 -7.94 25.97
CA ASN A 78 -6.98 -7.79 25.73
C ASN A 78 -7.48 -8.70 24.58
N ASN A 79 -6.68 -8.91 23.54
CA ASN A 79 -7.03 -9.85 22.46
C ASN A 79 -6.95 -11.31 22.90
N VAL A 80 -6.04 -11.67 23.82
CA VAL A 80 -5.96 -13.01 24.41
C VAL A 80 -7.18 -13.25 25.31
N GLU A 81 -7.53 -12.31 26.18
CA GLU A 81 -8.74 -12.37 27.00
C GLU A 81 -10.00 -12.58 26.16
N MET A 82 -10.16 -11.81 25.08
CA MET A 82 -11.28 -11.98 24.15
C MET A 82 -11.34 -13.40 23.58
N ARG A 83 -10.20 -13.99 23.22
CA ARG A 83 -10.15 -15.38 22.70
C ARG A 83 -10.56 -16.40 23.75
N HIS A 84 -10.17 -16.20 25.02
CA HIS A 84 -10.61 -17.05 26.12
C HIS A 84 -12.12 -16.95 26.32
N LYS A 85 -12.67 -15.74 26.42
CA LYS A 85 -14.12 -15.55 26.54
C LYS A 85 -14.91 -16.22 25.41
N ILE A 86 -14.40 -16.17 24.18
CA ILE A 86 -15.07 -16.83 23.05
C ILE A 86 -14.91 -18.35 23.11
N LYS A 87 -13.76 -18.86 23.58
CA LYS A 87 -13.59 -20.29 23.82
C LYS A 87 -14.62 -20.82 24.82
N ASP A 88 -14.95 -20.05 25.85
CA ASP A 88 -15.91 -20.45 26.88
C ASP A 88 -17.37 -20.49 26.39
N VAL A 89 -17.70 -19.74 25.33
CA VAL A 89 -19.01 -19.75 24.67
C VAL A 89 -19.17 -20.93 23.69
N LEU A 90 -18.06 -21.43 23.17
CA LEU A 90 -18.04 -22.50 22.17
C LEU A 90 -17.88 -23.86 22.84
N THR A 91 -18.46 -24.90 22.23
CA THR A 91 -18.12 -26.28 22.59
C THR A 91 -16.69 -26.60 22.16
N THR A 92 -16.07 -27.61 22.77
CA THR A 92 -14.73 -28.08 22.39
C THR A 92 -14.64 -28.43 20.90
N GLU A 93 -15.67 -29.08 20.36
CA GLU A 93 -15.75 -29.45 18.94
C GLU A 93 -15.84 -28.21 18.03
N GLN A 94 -16.70 -27.24 18.37
CA GLN A 94 -16.79 -25.97 17.64
C GLN A 94 -15.47 -25.20 17.67
N PHE A 95 -14.77 -25.21 18.80
CA PHE A 95 -13.49 -24.52 18.94
C PHE A 95 -12.38 -25.15 18.10
N GLU A 96 -12.28 -26.48 18.07
CA GLU A 96 -11.32 -27.18 17.19
C GLU A 96 -11.67 -26.97 15.70
N LYS A 97 -12.96 -27.02 15.35
CA LYS A 97 -13.42 -26.70 13.98
C LYS A 97 -13.03 -25.27 13.58
N LEU A 98 -13.24 -24.29 14.46
CA LEU A 98 -12.84 -22.89 14.24
C LEU A 98 -11.33 -22.74 14.01
N LYS A 99 -10.49 -23.43 14.79
CA LYS A 99 -9.03 -23.40 14.59
C LYS A 99 -8.64 -23.88 13.19
N ASN A 100 -9.24 -24.98 12.74
CA ASN A 100 -8.97 -25.54 11.41
C ASN A 100 -9.45 -24.59 10.30
N LEU A 101 -10.66 -24.05 10.40
CA LEU A 101 -11.19 -23.06 9.45
C LEU A 101 -10.30 -21.80 9.35
N ILE A 102 -9.80 -21.30 10.49
CA ILE A 102 -8.86 -20.18 10.51
C ILE A 102 -7.54 -20.56 9.82
N LYS A 103 -6.98 -21.73 10.14
CA LYS A 103 -5.73 -22.22 9.56
C LYS A 103 -5.83 -22.35 8.03
N ASP A 104 -6.92 -22.93 7.54
CA ASP A 104 -7.17 -23.11 6.11
C ASP A 104 -7.41 -21.77 5.40
N SER A 105 -8.17 -20.87 6.01
CA SER A 105 -8.35 -19.50 5.49
C SER A 105 -7.03 -18.75 5.38
N LEU A 106 -6.15 -18.86 6.38
CA LEU A 106 -4.81 -18.25 6.36
C LEU A 106 -3.92 -18.88 5.28
N LYS A 107 -3.95 -20.21 5.12
CA LYS A 107 -3.22 -20.92 4.07
C LYS A 107 -3.68 -20.47 2.68
N ASN A 108 -4.99 -20.47 2.44
CA ASN A 108 -5.59 -20.05 1.17
C ASN A 108 -5.24 -18.58 0.86
N LYS A 109 -5.32 -17.67 1.85
CA LYS A 109 -4.88 -16.27 1.68
C LYS A 109 -3.39 -16.17 1.36
N ARG A 110 -2.54 -17.00 1.96
CA ARG A 110 -1.09 -17.00 1.67
C ARG A 110 -0.82 -17.47 0.24
N GLU A 111 -1.47 -18.53 -0.20
CA GLU A 111 -1.31 -19.05 -1.57
C GLU A 111 -1.82 -18.07 -2.61
N LEU A 112 -2.98 -17.46 -2.36
CA LEU A 112 -3.54 -16.41 -3.23
C LEU A 112 -2.63 -15.19 -3.33
N ARG A 113 -2.02 -14.75 -2.22
CA ARG A 113 -1.01 -13.68 -2.22
C ARG A 113 0.22 -14.07 -3.00
N LYS A 114 0.72 -15.30 -2.86
CA LYS A 114 1.86 -15.80 -3.65
C LYS A 114 1.55 -15.79 -5.14
N LYS A 115 0.38 -16.32 -5.54
CA LYS A 115 -0.08 -16.31 -6.93
C LYS A 115 -0.16 -14.90 -7.50
N THR A 116 -0.83 -13.99 -6.77
CA THR A 116 -0.91 -12.58 -7.17
C THR A 116 0.48 -11.94 -7.32
N ALA A 117 1.41 -12.22 -6.39
CA ALA A 117 2.76 -11.68 -6.44
C ALA A 117 3.54 -12.20 -7.66
N MET A 118 3.39 -13.47 -8.02
CA MET A 118 3.99 -14.04 -9.23
C MET A 118 3.41 -13.41 -10.50
N GLU A 119 2.08 -13.33 -10.61
CA GLU A 119 1.41 -12.71 -11.78
C GLU A 119 1.82 -11.24 -11.94
N LEU A 120 1.92 -10.48 -10.85
CA LEU A 120 2.39 -9.08 -10.89
C LEU A 120 3.86 -8.98 -11.29
N LYS A 121 4.71 -9.92 -10.85
CA LYS A 121 6.13 -9.96 -11.23
C LYS A 121 6.25 -10.22 -12.73
N GLU A 122 5.59 -11.24 -13.23
CA GLU A 122 5.58 -11.62 -14.65
C GLU A 122 5.03 -10.48 -15.52
N TYR A 123 3.91 -9.88 -15.11
CA TYR A 123 3.33 -8.73 -15.79
C TYR A 123 4.33 -7.56 -15.86
N ASN A 124 5.00 -7.25 -14.75
CA ASN A 124 6.01 -6.19 -14.70
C ASN A 124 7.20 -6.49 -15.63
N GLU A 125 7.69 -7.73 -15.66
CA GLU A 125 8.80 -8.16 -16.52
C GLU A 125 8.45 -8.10 -18.01
N LYS A 126 7.22 -8.45 -18.39
CA LYS A 126 6.78 -8.48 -19.80
C LYS A 126 6.33 -7.11 -20.32
N ASN A 127 5.66 -6.30 -19.49
CA ASN A 127 4.94 -5.11 -19.97
C ASN A 127 5.54 -3.78 -19.51
N ILE A 128 6.17 -3.74 -18.33
CA ILE A 128 6.65 -2.49 -17.72
C ILE A 128 8.16 -2.35 -17.92
N LYS A 129 8.94 -3.35 -17.50
CA LYS A 129 10.40 -3.33 -17.57
C LYS A 129 10.93 -3.00 -18.97
N PRO A 130 10.45 -3.62 -20.07
CA PRO A 130 11.03 -3.39 -21.39
C PRO A 130 10.84 -1.96 -21.87
N VAL A 131 9.67 -1.37 -21.60
CA VAL A 131 9.36 0.00 -22.00
C VAL A 131 10.20 1.01 -21.22
N ILE A 132 10.25 0.88 -19.89
CA ILE A 132 11.04 1.78 -19.05
C ILE A 132 12.53 1.64 -19.40
N SER A 133 12.99 0.42 -19.68
CA SER A 133 14.36 0.16 -20.13
C SER A 133 14.73 0.85 -21.41
N LEU A 134 13.88 0.76 -22.42
CA LEU A 134 14.11 1.44 -23.68
C LEU A 134 14.23 2.96 -23.47
N LYS A 135 13.26 3.57 -22.77
CA LYS A 135 13.25 5.02 -22.51
C LYS A 135 14.47 5.49 -21.70
N ARG A 136 14.94 4.70 -20.74
CA ARG A 136 16.09 5.08 -19.93
C ARG A 136 17.42 4.90 -20.66
N LYS A 137 17.56 3.86 -21.50
CA LYS A 137 18.70 3.71 -22.42
C LYS A 137 18.79 4.87 -23.41
N ASP A 138 17.65 5.34 -23.90
CA ASP A 138 17.62 6.53 -24.76
C ASP A 138 18.02 7.79 -23.99
N PHE A 139 17.58 7.93 -22.73
CA PHE A 139 18.00 9.03 -21.87
C PHE A 139 19.50 8.97 -21.51
N ASP A 140 20.09 7.78 -21.33
CA ASP A 140 21.53 7.62 -21.04
C ASP A 140 22.44 8.18 -22.13
N LYS A 141 21.96 8.24 -23.38
CA LYS A 141 22.71 8.84 -24.50
C LYS A 141 22.88 10.35 -24.36
N LEU A 142 22.03 11.00 -23.56
CA LEU A 142 22.06 12.44 -23.29
C LEU A 142 22.95 12.80 -22.09
N LEU A 143 23.32 11.81 -21.28
CA LEU A 143 24.10 12.00 -20.08
C LEU A 143 25.60 12.01 -20.39
N ASN A 144 26.34 12.88 -19.70
CA ASN A 144 27.79 12.78 -19.70
C ASN A 144 28.27 11.70 -18.71
N GLU A 145 29.55 11.34 -18.78
CA GLU A 145 30.14 10.29 -17.95
C GLU A 145 30.05 10.59 -16.44
N THR A 146 30.18 11.85 -16.04
CA THR A 146 30.03 12.27 -14.63
C THR A 146 28.61 12.05 -14.13
N GLU A 147 27.60 12.40 -14.92
CA GLU A 147 26.18 12.22 -14.60
C GLU A 147 25.82 10.73 -14.50
N LYS A 148 26.29 9.92 -15.46
CA LYS A 148 26.12 8.46 -15.43
C LYS A 148 26.74 7.86 -14.18
N LYS A 149 27.97 8.28 -13.82
CA LYS A 149 28.67 7.82 -12.62
C LYS A 149 27.89 8.13 -11.35
N ILE A 150 27.41 9.37 -11.20
CA ILE A 150 26.58 9.77 -10.04
C ILE A 150 25.33 8.90 -9.95
N ILE A 151 24.61 8.71 -11.06
CA ILE A 151 23.40 7.87 -11.06
C ILE A 151 23.72 6.43 -10.67
N GLY A 152 24.78 5.84 -11.26
CA GLY A 152 25.24 4.49 -10.95
C GLY A 152 25.60 4.29 -9.48
N GLU A 153 26.30 5.26 -8.86
CA GLU A 153 26.63 5.23 -7.44
C GLU A 153 25.36 5.16 -6.56
N TYR A 154 24.33 5.94 -6.87
CA TYR A 154 23.08 5.90 -6.09
C TYR A 154 22.26 4.64 -6.36
N ILE A 155 22.26 4.11 -7.59
CA ILE A 155 21.66 2.79 -7.88
C ILE A 155 22.32 1.72 -6.98
N ALA A 156 23.65 1.67 -6.95
CA ALA A 156 24.40 0.75 -6.11
C ALA A 156 24.11 0.93 -4.61
N LYS A 157 24.03 2.16 -4.10
CA LYS A 157 23.64 2.43 -2.70
C LYS A 157 22.24 1.92 -2.37
N HIS A 158 21.26 2.09 -3.26
CA HIS A 158 19.90 1.57 -3.06
C HIS A 158 19.86 0.03 -3.08
N LYS A 159 20.64 -0.60 -3.96
CA LYS A 159 20.80 -2.06 -4.02
C LYS A 159 21.43 -2.62 -2.74
N ALA A 160 22.54 -2.03 -2.30
CA ALA A 160 23.20 -2.40 -1.05
C ALA A 160 22.27 -2.26 0.17
N LEU A 161 21.46 -1.19 0.23
CA LEU A 161 20.48 -1.01 1.30
C LEU A 161 19.32 -2.02 1.22
N LYS A 162 18.96 -2.52 0.04
CA LYS A 162 17.95 -3.58 -0.15
C LYS A 162 18.49 -4.92 0.35
N GLU A 163 19.75 -5.22 0.09
CA GLU A 163 20.45 -6.43 0.52
C GLU A 163 20.78 -6.41 2.03
N SER A 164 21.08 -5.23 2.61
CA SER A 164 21.36 -5.11 4.05
C SER A 164 20.14 -5.37 4.93
N LYS A 165 18.91 -5.36 4.38
CA LYS A 165 17.67 -5.70 5.11
C LYS A 165 17.67 -7.10 5.71
N PHE A 166 18.53 -7.98 5.22
CA PHE A 166 18.70 -9.33 5.74
C PHE A 166 19.74 -9.43 6.86
N LYS A 167 20.51 -8.35 7.12
CA LYS A 167 21.61 -8.32 8.11
C LYS A 167 21.30 -7.43 9.32
N ASP A 168 20.56 -6.34 9.14
CA ASP A 168 20.20 -5.43 10.23
C ASP A 168 18.85 -5.79 10.87
N SER A 169 18.85 -6.19 12.15
CA SER A 169 17.64 -6.64 12.87
C SER A 169 16.75 -5.49 13.40
N ASN A 170 17.24 -4.24 13.44
CA ASN A 170 16.47 -3.11 13.97
C ASN A 170 15.69 -2.35 12.87
N PRO A 171 14.34 -2.41 12.85
CA PRO A 171 13.52 -1.74 11.84
C PRO A 171 13.62 -0.21 11.84
N GLU A 172 13.90 0.41 12.99
CA GLU A 172 13.99 1.87 13.12
C GLU A 172 15.27 2.39 12.47
N ILE A 173 16.41 1.77 12.76
CA ILE A 173 17.71 2.11 12.14
C ILE A 173 17.61 1.97 10.62
N LEU A 174 17.00 0.89 10.12
CA LEU A 174 16.81 0.69 8.69
C LEU A 174 15.90 1.75 8.05
N LYS A 175 14.85 2.19 8.77
CA LYS A 175 13.95 3.25 8.33
C LYS A 175 14.66 4.60 8.25
N GLU A 176 15.51 4.91 9.22
CA GLU A 176 16.33 6.12 9.23
C GLU A 176 17.37 6.12 8.11
N ARG A 177 18.11 5.01 7.94
CA ARG A 177 19.04 4.83 6.81
C ARG A 177 18.36 5.04 5.46
N ARG A 178 17.15 4.47 5.28
CA ARG A 178 16.36 4.69 4.06
C ARG A 178 15.98 6.15 3.84
N LYS A 179 15.55 6.85 4.88
CA LYS A 179 15.21 8.28 4.78
C LYS A 179 16.45 9.12 4.47
N ALA A 180 17.58 8.82 5.12
CA ALA A 180 18.84 9.49 4.88
C ALA A 180 19.28 9.32 3.42
N LEU A 181 19.33 8.08 2.93
CA LEU A 181 19.67 7.80 1.54
C LEU A 181 18.71 8.47 0.55
N GLN A 182 17.41 8.48 0.83
CA GLN A 182 16.43 9.19 -0.03
C GLN A 182 16.70 10.70 -0.10
N LYS A 183 17.04 11.34 1.03
CA LYS A 183 17.40 12.77 1.05
C LYS A 183 18.69 13.01 0.28
N GLU A 184 19.72 12.22 0.55
CA GLU A 184 21.02 12.29 -0.13
C GLU A 184 20.86 12.15 -1.65
N THR A 185 20.12 11.12 -2.09
CA THR A 185 19.83 10.88 -3.51
C THR A 185 19.09 12.06 -4.14
N SER A 186 18.10 12.62 -3.44
CA SER A 186 17.34 13.77 -3.93
C SER A 186 18.24 15.00 -4.12
N ILE A 187 19.16 15.25 -3.20
CA ILE A 187 20.12 16.37 -3.30
C ILE A 187 21.07 16.15 -4.48
N ALA A 188 21.65 14.96 -4.59
CA ALA A 188 22.66 14.66 -5.61
C ALA A 188 22.11 14.59 -7.04
N LEU A 189 20.88 14.09 -7.23
CA LEU A 189 20.28 13.99 -8.56
C LEU A 189 19.57 15.29 -8.98
N LYS A 190 19.30 16.22 -8.07
CA LYS A 190 18.60 17.48 -8.38
C LYS A 190 19.27 18.31 -9.49
N PRO A 191 20.61 18.48 -9.53
CA PRO A 191 21.26 19.21 -10.63
C PRO A 191 21.06 18.53 -11.98
N ILE A 192 21.16 17.20 -12.03
CA ILE A 192 20.95 16.40 -13.25
C ILE A 192 19.51 16.56 -13.74
N ILE A 193 18.54 16.45 -12.84
CA ILE A 193 17.12 16.66 -13.14
C ILE A 193 16.84 18.07 -13.64
N LYS A 194 17.49 19.09 -13.05
CA LYS A 194 17.32 20.48 -13.48
C LYS A 194 17.89 20.71 -14.89
N LYS A 195 19.04 20.10 -15.20
CA LYS A 195 19.70 20.22 -16.50
C LYS A 195 18.90 19.55 -17.62
N HIS A 196 18.38 18.34 -17.36
CA HIS A 196 17.66 17.52 -18.34
C HIS A 196 16.14 17.55 -18.13
N LYS A 197 15.63 18.71 -17.70
CA LYS A 197 14.23 18.83 -17.24
C LYS A 197 13.25 18.55 -18.37
N ASP A 198 13.49 19.13 -19.54
CA ASP A 198 12.55 19.10 -20.65
C ASP A 198 12.48 17.69 -21.27
N GLU A 199 13.61 16.99 -21.35
CA GLU A 199 13.71 15.61 -21.81
C GLU A 199 13.02 14.65 -20.84
N LEU A 200 13.21 14.84 -19.53
CA LEU A 200 12.52 14.07 -18.50
C LEU A 200 11.00 14.32 -18.54
N GLU A 201 10.55 15.57 -18.72
CA GLU A 201 9.13 15.88 -18.85
C GLU A 201 8.52 15.23 -20.10
N LYS A 202 9.23 15.26 -21.23
CA LYS A 202 8.82 14.58 -22.47
C LYS A 202 8.67 13.07 -22.24
N ILE A 203 9.67 12.42 -21.65
CA ILE A 203 9.62 10.97 -21.35
C ILE A 203 8.45 10.64 -20.43
N LEU A 204 8.22 11.44 -19.38
CA LEU A 204 7.13 11.20 -18.43
C LEU A 204 5.75 11.41 -19.06
N ASN A 205 5.61 12.38 -19.97
CA ASN A 205 4.38 12.59 -20.72
C ASN A 205 4.12 11.46 -21.72
N ASP A 206 5.14 10.99 -22.43
CA ASP A 206 5.05 9.84 -23.33
C ASP A 206 4.62 8.56 -22.60
N LEU A 207 5.12 8.37 -21.37
CA LEU A 207 4.81 7.19 -20.56
C LEU A 207 3.44 7.28 -19.87
N LYS A 208 2.82 8.46 -19.78
CA LYS A 208 1.58 8.67 -19.02
C LYS A 208 0.45 7.73 -19.45
N PRO A 209 0.12 7.55 -20.74
CA PRO A 209 -0.94 6.62 -21.15
C PRO A 209 -0.63 5.17 -20.77
N GLN A 210 0.66 4.79 -20.82
CA GLN A 210 1.09 3.45 -20.44
C GLN A 210 0.99 3.24 -18.93
N TYR A 211 1.33 4.25 -18.11
CA TYR A 211 1.14 4.20 -16.67
C TYR A 211 -0.33 3.98 -16.28
N GLU A 212 -1.26 4.68 -16.93
CA GLU A 212 -2.70 4.52 -16.70
C GLU A 212 -3.15 3.10 -17.04
N LYS A 213 -2.70 2.57 -18.19
CA LYS A 213 -2.94 1.17 -18.57
C LYS A 213 -2.36 0.19 -17.55
N TRP A 214 -1.08 0.34 -17.17
CA TRP A 214 -0.44 -0.54 -16.19
C TRP A 214 -1.14 -0.52 -14.84
N GLN A 215 -1.66 0.63 -14.40
CA GLN A 215 -2.45 0.71 -13.17
C GLN A 215 -3.76 -0.06 -13.28
N ALA A 216 -4.46 0.05 -14.40
CA ALA A 216 -5.68 -0.73 -14.66
C ALA A 216 -5.40 -2.24 -14.66
N ASP A 217 -4.37 -2.68 -15.40
CA ASP A 217 -4.01 -4.09 -15.52
C ASP A 217 -3.55 -4.67 -14.16
N ILE A 218 -2.74 -3.93 -13.39
CA ILE A 218 -2.33 -4.32 -12.03
C ILE A 218 -3.54 -4.42 -11.09
N LYS A 219 -4.52 -3.52 -11.23
CA LYS A 219 -5.75 -3.55 -10.45
C LYS A 219 -6.55 -4.80 -10.83
N GLU A 220 -6.68 -5.11 -12.11
CA GLU A 220 -7.36 -6.31 -12.59
C GLU A 220 -6.73 -7.59 -12.00
N ILE A 221 -5.40 -7.74 -12.08
CA ILE A 221 -4.65 -8.87 -11.49
C ILE A 221 -4.94 -9.02 -9.99
N LYS A 222 -4.97 -7.91 -9.25
CA LYS A 222 -5.28 -7.92 -7.81
C LYS A 222 -6.74 -8.29 -7.53
N THR A 223 -7.68 -7.82 -8.35
CA THR A 223 -9.10 -8.13 -8.18
C THR A 223 -9.42 -9.58 -8.53
N LYS A 224 -8.84 -10.13 -9.61
CA LYS A 224 -8.98 -11.52 -10.05
C LYS A 224 -8.60 -12.51 -8.95
N ASN A 225 -7.53 -12.21 -8.22
CA ASN A 225 -7.06 -13.05 -7.12
C ASN A 225 -7.71 -12.67 -5.78
N GLY A 226 -8.97 -12.24 -5.75
CA GLY A 226 -9.74 -12.06 -4.51
C GLY A 226 -9.16 -11.06 -3.50
N ASN A 227 -8.15 -10.27 -3.89
CA ASN A 227 -7.50 -9.30 -3.02
C ASN A 227 -8.24 -7.94 -3.05
N THR A 228 -9.57 -7.99 -3.12
CA THR A 228 -10.46 -6.84 -3.35
C THR A 228 -10.49 -5.88 -2.16
N GLU A 229 -10.37 -6.39 -0.94
CA GLU A 229 -10.32 -5.56 0.28
C GLU A 229 -9.00 -4.76 0.36
N TYR A 230 -7.88 -5.34 -0.10
CA TYR A 230 -6.60 -4.63 -0.24
C TYR A 230 -6.56 -3.70 -1.48
N ALA A 231 -7.31 -4.01 -2.54
CA ALA A 231 -7.41 -3.15 -3.71
C ALA A 231 -8.10 -1.82 -3.35
N LYS A 232 -9.25 -1.88 -2.68
CA LYS A 232 -10.02 -0.69 -2.25
C LYS A 232 -9.29 0.20 -1.23
N GLN A 233 -8.46 -0.38 -0.36
CA GLN A 233 -7.71 0.39 0.65
C GLN A 233 -6.48 1.10 0.07
N ASN A 234 -5.87 0.59 -1.00
CA ASN A 234 -4.68 1.16 -1.61
C ASN A 234 -4.97 2.16 -2.73
N GLU A 235 -6.13 2.07 -3.40
CA GLU A 235 -6.58 3.06 -4.40
C GLU A 235 -6.56 4.48 -3.83
N ARG A 236 -7.08 4.67 -2.61
CA ARG A 236 -7.16 5.98 -1.94
C ARG A 236 -5.81 6.62 -1.60
N LYS A 237 -4.71 5.85 -1.57
CA LYS A 237 -3.36 6.36 -1.25
C LYS A 237 -2.47 6.56 -2.47
N HIS A 238 -2.78 5.90 -3.58
CA HIS A 238 -1.95 5.93 -4.78
C HIS A 238 -2.32 7.04 -5.75
N GLU A 239 -3.59 7.43 -5.85
CA GLU A 239 -4.02 8.54 -6.71
C GLU A 239 -3.35 9.88 -6.33
N GLN A 240 -2.99 10.08 -5.06
CA GLN A 240 -2.37 11.32 -4.58
C GLN A 240 -0.84 11.40 -4.72
N ASN A 241 -0.14 10.32 -5.10
CA ASN A 241 1.31 10.23 -4.93
C ASN A 241 2.13 10.07 -6.21
N PHE A 242 1.56 10.33 -7.39
CA PHE A 242 2.38 10.61 -8.58
C PHE A 242 2.95 12.04 -8.49
N ASN A 243 3.69 12.33 -7.42
CA ASN A 243 4.44 13.57 -7.31
C ASN A 243 5.52 13.54 -8.40
N LYS A 244 5.38 14.39 -9.42
CA LYS A 244 6.31 14.50 -10.56
C LYS A 244 7.77 14.60 -10.09
N LYS A 245 8.03 15.26 -8.95
CA LYS A 245 9.38 15.39 -8.37
C LYS A 245 10.01 14.03 -8.02
N ASN A 246 9.21 13.08 -7.55
CA ASN A 246 9.69 11.73 -7.23
C ASN A 246 9.70 10.82 -8.47
N ALA A 247 8.91 11.13 -9.51
CA ALA A 247 8.88 10.35 -10.74
C ALA A 247 10.22 10.42 -11.48
N ALA A 248 10.80 11.62 -11.62
CA ALA A 248 12.12 11.80 -12.24
C ALA A 248 13.22 11.04 -11.49
N ILE A 249 13.27 11.16 -10.15
CA ILE A 249 14.24 10.41 -9.32
C ILE A 249 14.06 8.91 -9.50
N LYS A 250 12.83 8.40 -9.46
CA LYS A 250 12.54 6.97 -9.66
C LYS A 250 12.94 6.48 -11.05
N PHE A 251 12.77 7.31 -12.08
CA PHE A 251 13.20 7.00 -13.44
C PHE A 251 14.73 6.93 -13.54
N LEU A 252 15.45 7.89 -12.95
CA LEU A 252 16.93 7.90 -12.95
C LEU A 252 17.52 6.69 -12.21
N LEU A 253 16.92 6.32 -11.06
CA LEU A 253 17.34 5.18 -10.24
C LEU A 253 16.81 3.83 -10.74
N TYR A 254 16.12 3.81 -11.88
CA TYR A 254 15.65 2.56 -12.43
C TYR A 254 16.85 1.76 -12.92
N ASP A 255 17.07 0.60 -12.32
CA ASP A 255 18.13 -0.33 -12.67
C ASP A 255 17.63 -1.33 -13.72
N PHE A 256 18.41 -1.52 -14.79
CA PHE A 256 18.12 -2.46 -15.88
C PHE A 256 18.86 -3.79 -15.75
N GLU A 257 19.83 -3.89 -14.83
CA GLU A 257 20.70 -5.06 -14.70
C GLU A 257 20.10 -6.17 -13.79
N GLU A 258 18.77 -6.29 -13.75
CA GLU A 258 18.03 -7.44 -13.16
C GLU A 258 16.92 -7.96 -14.09
#